data_AF-A0AAE0E8A5-F1
#
_entry.id   AF-A0AAE0E8A5-F1
#
_cell.length_a   1.000
_cell.length_b   1.000
_cell.length_c   1.000
_cell.angle_alpha   90.00
_cell.angle_beta   90.00
_cell.angle_gamma   90.00
#
_symmetry.space_group_name_H-M   'P 1'
#
loop_
_entity.id
_entity.type
_entity.pdbx_description
1 polymer ?
#
loop_
_entity_poly.entity_id
_entity_poly.type
_entity_poly.pdbx_seq_one_letter_code
_entity_poly.pdbx_strand_id
1 'polypeptide(L)'
;MSWVIDAELYLKSQGIYHTITDSQADEQDRSTAMVIIRHHLHEDLKAQYLTVTEPEDLWQELKDRYDHQHDVTLPIARYKLLHLRFQDHKSVSDYNSDLFRITTRLKLCGEEVSEKKDMLEKTFIAFHASNIILQHEYRECRFLKYSELIASLLVAEKNNELLIKNHGTHPTGSKAFPEVNANNVEYHGSGRGRNRGHGSDNGRGYDRNHNRGSGNSRNLGRSRGPSFKRGHGYSGSSNYKGKII
;
A
#
# COMPACT_ATOMS: atom_id res chain seq x y z
N MET A 1 23.14 9.62 17.88
CA MET A 1 23.37 10.37 16.62
C MET A 1 22.68 11.73 16.56
N SER A 2 21.44 11.94 17.05
CA SER A 2 20.85 13.32 17.09
C SER A 2 21.74 14.32 17.84
N TRP A 3 22.27 13.91 19.00
CA TRP A 3 23.06 14.78 19.87
C TRP A 3 24.28 15.41 19.19
N VAL A 4 24.97 14.70 18.28
CA VAL A 4 26.16 15.22 17.57
C VAL A 4 25.74 16.37 16.66
N ILE A 5 24.69 16.17 15.87
CA ILE A 5 24.20 17.19 14.92
C ILE A 5 23.68 18.40 15.68
N ASP A 6 22.90 18.16 16.73
CA ASP A 6 22.34 19.23 17.57
C ASP A 6 23.49 20.03 18.22
N ALA A 7 24.45 19.35 18.85
CA ALA A 7 25.61 19.99 19.48
C ALA A 7 26.47 20.76 18.45
N GLU A 8 26.81 20.16 17.31
CA GLU A 8 27.56 20.85 16.25
C GLU A 8 26.84 22.10 15.74
N LEU A 9 25.52 22.01 15.54
CA LEU A 9 24.71 23.14 15.07
C LEU A 9 24.72 24.28 16.09
N TYR A 10 24.58 23.97 17.38
CA TYR A 10 24.68 24.97 18.45
C TYR A 10 26.08 25.60 18.49
N LEU A 11 27.15 24.80 18.48
CA LEU A 11 28.53 25.31 18.47
C LEU A 11 28.81 26.20 17.25
N LYS A 12 28.35 25.81 16.06
CA LYS A 12 28.46 26.61 14.83
C LYS A 12 27.67 27.91 14.92
N SER A 13 26.46 27.86 15.46
CA SER A 13 25.61 29.06 15.63
C SER A 13 26.23 30.10 16.57
N GLN A 14 26.99 29.64 17.57
CA GLN A 14 27.69 30.49 18.53
C GLN A 14 29.09 30.91 18.05
N GLY A 15 29.57 30.42 16.90
CA GLY A 15 30.90 30.73 16.37
C GLY A 15 32.06 30.01 17.07
N ILE A 16 31.77 29.11 18.00
CA ILE A 16 32.76 28.46 18.87
C ILE A 16 33.08 27.02 18.44
N TYR A 17 32.69 26.60 17.22
CA TYR A 17 32.97 25.25 16.71
C TYR A 17 34.47 24.90 16.71
N HIS A 18 35.36 25.88 16.59
CA HIS A 18 36.80 25.64 16.61
C HIS A 18 37.31 25.09 17.96
N THR A 19 36.59 25.32 19.06
CA THR A 19 36.95 24.87 20.43
C THR A 19 37.01 23.35 20.60
N ILE A 20 36.30 22.60 19.77
CA ILE A 20 36.33 21.12 19.78
C ILE A 20 37.42 20.54 18.88
N THR A 21 38.21 21.41 18.24
CA THR A 21 39.31 21.04 17.33
C THR A 21 40.63 21.73 17.67
N ASP A 22 40.60 22.74 18.53
CA ASP A 22 41.76 23.55 18.91
C ASP A 22 41.75 23.83 20.42
N SER A 23 42.65 23.15 21.12
CA SER A 23 42.95 23.35 22.55
C SER A 23 43.36 24.79 22.95
N GLN A 24 43.70 25.67 22.01
CA GLN A 24 44.12 27.05 22.29
C GLN A 24 42.96 28.07 22.29
N ALA A 25 41.72 27.61 22.24
CA ALA A 25 40.55 28.50 22.29
C ALA A 25 40.42 29.24 23.63
N ASP A 26 39.70 30.37 23.61
CA ASP A 26 39.45 31.19 24.80
C ASP A 26 38.73 30.40 25.90
N GLU A 27 39.02 30.72 27.17
CA GLU A 27 38.45 30.01 28.33
C GLU A 27 36.91 30.12 28.40
N GLN A 28 36.35 31.26 27.98
CA GLN A 28 34.90 31.45 27.91
C GLN A 28 34.28 30.56 26.83
N ASP A 29 34.92 30.48 25.66
CA ASP A 29 34.47 29.65 24.54
C ASP A 29 34.56 28.17 24.90
N ARG A 30 35.64 27.73 25.56
CA ARG A 30 35.81 26.36 26.08
C ARG A 30 34.73 26.00 27.10
N SER A 31 34.47 26.89 28.07
CA SER A 31 33.42 26.69 29.06
C SER A 31 32.03 26.59 28.42
N THR A 32 31.75 27.45 27.44
CA THR A 32 30.47 27.47 26.71
C THR A 32 30.28 26.20 25.90
N ALA A 33 31.33 25.75 25.20
CA ALA A 33 31.32 24.49 24.45
C ALA A 33 31.05 23.29 25.36
N MET A 34 31.69 23.23 26.54
CA MET A 34 31.46 22.18 27.52
C MET A 34 30.02 22.10 28.00
N VAL A 35 29.38 23.24 28.28
CA VAL A 35 27.97 23.28 28.68
C VAL A 35 27.08 22.75 27.55
N ILE A 36 27.33 23.17 26.30
CA ILE A 36 26.55 22.72 25.14
C ILE A 36 26.68 21.21 24.93
N ILE A 37 27.90 20.67 24.92
CA ILE A 37 28.13 19.23 24.72
C ILE A 37 27.43 18.44 25.82
N ARG A 38 27.66 18.79 27.09
CA ARG A 38 27.03 18.10 28.23
C ARG A 38 25.51 18.22 28.21
N HIS A 39 24.95 19.36 27.78
CA HIS A 39 23.50 19.56 27.70
C HIS A 39 22.80 18.53 26.80
N HIS A 40 23.44 18.15 25.69
CA HIS A 40 22.89 17.19 24.73
C HIS A 40 23.19 15.72 25.04
N LEU A 41 23.96 15.44 26.11
CA LEU A 41 24.22 14.08 26.57
C LEU A 41 23.06 13.54 27.42
N HIS A 42 22.85 12.24 27.34
CA HIS A 42 21.99 11.54 28.30
C HIS A 42 22.59 11.60 29.71
N GLU A 43 21.75 11.59 30.75
CA GLU A 43 22.19 11.78 32.13
C GLU A 43 23.24 10.74 32.57
N ASP A 44 23.05 9.49 32.18
CA ASP A 44 24.01 8.41 32.46
C ASP A 44 25.40 8.65 31.83
N LEU A 45 25.44 9.33 30.69
CA LEU A 45 26.70 9.69 30.02
C LEU A 45 27.34 10.89 30.70
N LYS A 46 26.56 11.90 31.10
CA LYS A 46 27.10 13.05 31.85
C LYS A 46 27.87 12.59 33.07
N ALA A 47 27.30 11.65 33.84
CA ALA A 47 27.95 11.09 35.04
C ALA A 47 29.31 10.43 34.76
N GLN A 48 29.45 9.77 33.60
CA GLN A 48 30.69 9.10 33.19
C GLN A 48 31.79 10.09 32.77
N TYR A 49 31.42 11.24 32.23
CA TYR A 49 32.35 12.24 31.70
C TYR A 49 32.47 13.51 32.57
N LEU A 50 32.07 13.45 33.85
CA LEU A 50 32.15 14.61 34.76
C LEU A 50 33.58 15.11 34.96
N THR A 51 34.56 14.19 34.91
CA THR A 51 35.98 14.49 35.14
C THR A 51 36.69 15.09 33.94
N VAL A 52 36.11 15.00 32.74
CA VAL A 52 36.69 15.59 31.53
C VAL A 52 36.42 17.09 31.54
N THR A 53 37.47 17.88 31.63
CA THR A 53 37.41 19.35 31.72
C THR A 53 37.53 20.03 30.36
N GLU A 54 38.16 19.37 29.39
CA GLU A 54 38.41 19.93 28.06
C GLU A 54 37.31 19.54 27.05
N PRO A 55 36.80 20.51 26.26
CA PRO A 55 35.78 20.23 25.24
C PRO A 55 36.30 19.39 24.09
N GLU A 56 37.55 19.56 23.68
CA GLU A 56 38.20 18.74 22.65
C GLU A 56 38.30 17.28 23.09
N ASP A 57 38.82 17.03 24.31
CA ASP A 57 38.94 15.67 24.86
C ASP A 57 37.55 15.02 25.00
N LEU A 58 36.56 15.74 25.55
CA LEU A 58 35.21 15.22 25.69
C LEU A 58 34.60 14.87 24.33
N TRP A 59 34.78 15.75 23.34
CA TRP A 59 34.29 15.53 22.00
C TRP A 59 34.92 14.28 21.37
N GLN A 60 36.25 14.13 21.49
CA GLN A 60 36.98 13.01 20.92
C GLN A 60 36.65 11.68 21.64
N GLU A 61 36.53 11.65 22.96
CA GLU A 61 36.13 10.45 23.70
C GLU A 61 34.70 10.00 23.35
N LEU A 62 33.77 10.94 23.21
CA LEU A 62 32.41 10.65 22.77
C LEU A 62 32.40 10.14 21.32
N LYS A 63 33.22 10.75 20.47
CA LYS A 63 33.38 10.35 19.08
C LYS A 63 33.91 8.93 18.98
N ASP A 64 35.02 8.61 19.66
CA ASP A 64 35.60 7.26 19.70
C ASP A 64 34.60 6.22 20.20
N ARG A 65 33.79 6.58 21.21
CA ARG A 65 32.78 5.68 21.75
C ARG A 65 31.61 5.43 20.80
N TYR A 66 31.26 6.37 19.93
CA TYR A 66 30.04 6.28 19.11
C TYR A 66 30.28 6.27 17.60
N ASP A 67 31.52 6.41 17.13
CA ASP A 67 31.86 6.43 15.70
C ASP A 67 31.43 5.14 15.01
N HIS A 68 31.64 4.00 15.68
CA HIS A 68 31.19 2.69 15.19
C HIS A 68 29.66 2.57 15.03
N GLN A 69 28.88 3.46 15.66
CA GLN A 69 27.41 3.45 15.51
C GLN A 69 27.01 3.76 14.07
N HIS A 70 27.80 4.55 13.36
CA HIS A 70 27.63 4.78 11.92
C HIS A 70 27.83 3.49 11.13
N ASP A 71 28.94 2.80 11.38
CA ASP A 71 29.32 1.55 10.70
C ASP A 71 28.27 0.43 10.88
N VAL A 72 27.58 0.41 12.02
CA VAL A 72 26.49 -0.54 12.28
C VAL A 72 25.17 -0.04 11.67
N THR A 73 24.87 1.25 11.75
CA THR A 73 23.59 1.81 11.32
C THR A 73 23.45 1.83 9.79
N LEU A 74 24.52 2.20 9.08
CA LEU A 74 24.53 2.33 7.63
C LEU A 74 24.13 1.03 6.90
N PRO A 75 24.78 -0.14 7.13
CA PRO A 75 24.40 -1.38 6.46
C PRO A 75 22.97 -1.82 6.81
N ILE A 76 22.52 -1.59 8.05
CA ILE A 76 21.14 -1.89 8.46
C ILE A 76 20.15 -1.00 7.69
N ALA A 77 20.42 0.29 7.55
CA ALA A 77 19.56 1.21 6.83
C ALA A 77 19.49 0.87 5.33
N ARG A 78 20.62 0.53 4.71
CA ARG A 78 20.70 0.07 3.31
C ARG A 78 19.89 -1.21 3.10
N TYR A 79 20.06 -2.19 3.99
CA TYR A 79 19.29 -3.43 3.96
C TYR A 79 17.79 -3.15 4.06
N LYS A 80 17.37 -2.30 5.00
CA LYS A 80 15.96 -1.92 5.15
C LYS A 80 15.41 -1.21 3.92
N LEU A 81 16.17 -0.29 3.32
CA LEU A 81 15.75 0.38 2.08
C LEU A 81 15.54 -0.64 0.97
N LEU A 82 16.51 -1.53 0.74
CA LEU A 82 16.46 -2.53 -0.31
C LEU A 82 15.24 -3.46 -0.18
N HIS A 83 14.91 -3.87 1.04
CA HIS A 83 13.81 -4.80 1.33
C HIS A 83 12.48 -4.12 1.65
N LEU A 84 12.38 -2.79 1.59
CA LEU A 84 11.13 -2.08 1.83
C LEU A 84 10.09 -2.40 0.75
N ARG A 85 8.88 -2.80 1.16
CA ARG A 85 7.77 -3.16 0.27
C ARG A 85 6.44 -2.65 0.79
N PHE A 86 5.51 -2.42 -0.11
CA PHE A 86 4.15 -1.98 0.22
C PHE A 86 3.36 -3.01 1.04
N GLN A 87 3.53 -4.30 0.74
CA GLN A 87 2.84 -5.40 1.41
C GLN A 87 3.09 -5.49 2.92
N ASP A 88 4.26 -5.02 3.38
CA ASP A 88 4.65 -5.04 4.78
C ASP A 88 3.97 -3.92 5.60
N HIS A 89 3.20 -3.03 4.94
CA HIS A 89 2.57 -1.86 5.54
C HIS A 89 1.03 -1.92 5.47
N LYS A 90 0.38 -1.27 6.44
CA LYS A 90 -1.09 -1.23 6.47
C LYS A 90 -1.66 -0.22 5.48
N SER A 91 -0.97 0.90 5.28
CA SER A 91 -1.37 2.01 4.40
C SER A 91 -0.19 2.60 3.61
N VAL A 92 -0.49 3.42 2.59
CA VAL A 92 0.51 4.27 1.92
C VAL A 92 1.24 5.16 2.92
N SER A 93 0.51 5.70 3.89
CA SER A 93 1.07 6.63 4.87
C SER A 93 2.11 5.95 5.77
N ASP A 94 1.85 4.70 6.19
CA ASP A 94 2.81 3.93 6.99
C ASP A 94 4.09 3.64 6.20
N TYR A 95 3.94 3.22 4.94
CA TYR A 95 5.07 3.02 4.02
C TYR A 95 5.89 4.30 3.86
N ASN A 96 5.21 5.43 3.66
CA ASN A 96 5.85 6.73 3.49
C ASN A 96 6.69 7.10 4.71
N SER A 97 6.11 6.96 5.92
CA SER A 97 6.81 7.22 7.17
C SER A 97 8.05 6.34 7.34
N ASP A 98 7.96 5.07 6.97
CA ASP A 98 9.08 4.13 7.04
C ASP A 98 10.19 4.46 6.04
N LEU A 99 9.83 4.81 4.80
CA LEU A 99 10.78 5.26 3.78
C LEU A 99 11.52 6.53 4.26
N PHE A 100 10.80 7.52 4.79
CA PHE A 100 11.42 8.73 5.34
C PHE A 100 12.33 8.42 6.52
N ARG A 101 11.91 7.55 7.44
CA ARG A 101 12.74 7.15 8.57
C ARG A 101 14.04 6.48 8.12
N ILE A 102 13.98 5.62 7.11
CA ILE A 102 15.17 4.94 6.57
C ILE A 102 16.08 5.94 5.83
N THR A 103 15.52 6.76 4.93
CA THR A 103 16.29 7.73 4.15
C THR A 103 16.94 8.79 5.03
N THR A 104 16.27 9.25 6.10
CA THR A 104 16.89 10.12 7.10
C THR A 104 18.07 9.44 7.78
N ARG A 105 17.96 8.17 8.17
CA ARG A 105 19.11 7.44 8.76
C ARG A 105 20.29 7.32 7.80
N LEU A 106 20.04 7.10 6.51
CA LEU A 106 21.09 7.08 5.49
C LEU A 106 21.79 8.45 5.38
N LYS A 107 21.02 9.54 5.31
CA LYS A 107 21.56 10.92 5.29
C LYS A 107 22.36 11.25 6.56
N LEU A 108 21.88 10.83 7.73
CA LEU A 108 22.59 10.98 9.00
C LEU A 108 23.92 10.22 9.02
N CYS A 109 24.03 9.15 8.23
CA CYS A 109 25.27 8.42 8.00
C CYS A 109 26.06 8.98 6.79
N GLY A 110 25.82 10.22 6.36
CA GLY A 110 26.55 10.84 5.26
C GLY A 110 26.31 10.22 3.88
N GLU A 111 25.31 9.35 3.73
CA GLU A 111 24.94 8.82 2.40
C GLU A 111 23.99 9.79 1.70
N GLU A 112 24.34 10.20 0.49
CA GLU A 112 23.46 11.01 -0.35
C GLU A 112 22.28 10.18 -0.83
N VAL A 113 21.07 10.56 -0.41
CA VAL A 113 19.83 9.93 -0.86
C VAL A 113 19.21 10.79 -1.96
N SER A 114 19.20 10.26 -3.18
CA SER A 114 18.57 10.87 -4.35
C SER A 114 17.06 10.66 -4.33
N GLU A 115 16.29 11.73 -4.50
CA GLU A 115 14.84 11.65 -4.60
C GLU A 115 14.39 10.77 -5.78
N LYS A 116 15.08 10.87 -6.93
CA LYS A 116 14.76 10.09 -8.13
C LYS A 116 15.08 8.60 -7.97
N LYS A 117 16.29 8.28 -7.52
CA LYS A 117 16.75 6.88 -7.47
C LYS A 117 16.32 6.16 -6.20
N ASP A 118 16.42 6.82 -5.04
CA ASP A 118 16.29 6.14 -3.76
C ASP A 118 14.90 6.28 -3.14
N MET A 119 14.09 7.22 -3.64
CA MET A 119 12.69 7.38 -3.20
C MET A 119 11.68 7.02 -4.28
N LEU A 120 11.74 7.64 -5.47
CA LEU A 120 10.82 7.36 -6.58
C LEU A 120 10.97 5.94 -7.12
N GLU A 121 12.16 5.57 -7.65
CA GLU A 121 12.39 4.21 -8.15
C GLU A 121 12.17 3.16 -7.08
N LYS A 122 12.61 3.43 -5.85
CA LYS A 122 12.35 2.55 -4.70
C LYS A 122 10.86 2.29 -4.49
N THR A 123 10.03 3.32 -4.63
CA THR A 123 8.57 3.20 -4.47
C THR A 123 7.94 2.45 -5.63
N PHE A 124 8.43 2.62 -6.86
CA PHE A 124 7.98 1.79 -7.96
C PHE A 124 8.33 0.33 -7.78
N ILE A 125 9.52 -0.03 -7.29
CA ILE A 125 9.87 -1.45 -7.05
C ILE A 125 9.26 -2.03 -5.76
N ALA A 126 8.63 -1.20 -4.93
CA ALA A 126 7.99 -1.63 -3.68
C ALA A 126 6.62 -2.29 -3.91
N PHE A 127 6.03 -2.15 -5.12
CA PHE A 127 4.77 -2.79 -5.48
C PHE A 127 4.89 -4.32 -5.46
N HIS A 128 3.82 -4.99 -5.02
CA HIS A 128 3.73 -6.45 -5.12
C HIS A 128 3.67 -6.90 -6.60
N ALA A 129 4.19 -8.10 -6.90
CA ALA A 129 4.27 -8.62 -8.27
C ALA A 129 2.91 -8.70 -8.98
N SER A 130 1.81 -8.86 -8.25
CA SER A 130 0.45 -8.83 -8.81
C SER A 130 0.03 -7.45 -9.33
N ASN A 131 0.69 -6.38 -8.89
CA ASN A 131 0.31 -4.99 -9.16
C ASN A 131 1.23 -4.37 -10.23
N ILE A 132 1.84 -5.19 -11.09
CA ILE A 132 2.76 -4.75 -12.15
C ILE A 132 2.13 -3.74 -13.11
N ILE A 133 0.82 -3.87 -13.40
CA ILE A 133 0.11 -2.93 -14.28
C ILE A 133 0.01 -1.55 -13.64
N LEU A 134 -0.37 -1.48 -12.36
CA LEU A 134 -0.46 -0.22 -11.62
C LEU A 134 0.91 0.43 -11.47
N GLN A 135 1.94 -0.37 -11.18
CA GLN A 135 3.32 0.11 -11.16
C GLN A 135 3.69 0.79 -12.50
N HIS A 136 3.36 0.17 -13.64
CA HIS A 136 3.60 0.75 -14.95
C HIS A 136 2.81 2.05 -15.17
N GLU A 137 1.53 2.09 -14.79
CA GLU A 137 0.69 3.29 -14.87
C GLU A 137 1.31 4.48 -14.13
N TYR A 138 1.74 4.28 -12.88
CA TYR A 138 2.39 5.34 -12.10
C TYR A 138 3.76 5.74 -12.65
N ARG A 139 4.49 4.84 -13.33
CA ARG A 139 5.75 5.19 -14.03
C ARG A 139 5.50 6.10 -15.23
N GLU A 140 4.42 5.87 -15.97
CA GLU A 140 4.03 6.70 -17.11
C GLU A 140 3.60 8.12 -16.72
N CYS A 141 3.18 8.33 -15.46
CA CYS A 141 2.91 9.67 -14.93
C CYS A 141 4.16 10.56 -14.83
N ARG A 142 5.37 9.99 -14.94
CA ARG A 142 6.67 10.72 -14.96
C ARG A 142 6.83 11.79 -13.88
N PHE A 143 6.47 11.43 -12.64
CA PHE A 143 6.67 12.31 -11.47
C PHE A 143 8.13 12.78 -11.37
N LEU A 144 8.31 14.08 -11.12
CA LEU A 144 9.64 14.66 -10.94
C LEU A 144 10.04 14.71 -9.47
N LYS A 145 9.03 14.74 -8.58
CA LYS A 145 9.21 14.77 -7.12
C LYS A 145 8.50 13.61 -6.46
N TYR A 146 9.10 13.07 -5.41
CA TYR A 146 8.51 12.03 -4.58
C TYR A 146 7.21 12.52 -3.92
N SER A 147 7.12 13.80 -3.57
CA SER A 147 5.91 14.41 -3.03
C SER A 147 4.70 14.28 -3.95
N GLU A 148 4.89 14.33 -5.28
CA GLU A 148 3.82 14.20 -6.27
C GLU A 148 3.35 12.74 -6.39
N LEU A 149 4.30 11.80 -6.41
CA LEU A 149 4.00 10.37 -6.42
C LEU A 149 3.22 9.96 -5.17
N ILE A 150 3.70 10.34 -3.98
CA ILE A 150 3.06 9.91 -2.74
C ILE A 150 1.68 10.52 -2.55
N ALA A 151 1.47 11.78 -2.97
CA ALA A 151 0.15 12.40 -2.98
C ALA A 151 -0.82 11.63 -3.88
N SER A 152 -0.38 11.25 -5.08
CA SER A 152 -1.19 10.48 -6.03
C SER A 152 -1.57 9.10 -5.48
N LEU A 153 -0.62 8.41 -4.82
CA LEU A 153 -0.88 7.12 -4.17
C LEU A 153 -1.87 7.24 -3.00
N LEU A 154 -1.74 8.29 -2.18
CA LEU A 154 -2.65 8.55 -1.05
C LEU A 154 -4.09 8.81 -1.54
N VAL A 155 -4.26 9.62 -2.60
CA VAL A 155 -5.57 9.88 -3.20
C VAL A 155 -6.17 8.59 -3.75
N ALA A 156 -5.38 7.77 -4.46
CA ALA A 156 -5.84 6.49 -4.98
C ALA A 156 -6.25 5.52 -3.87
N GLU A 157 -5.46 5.39 -2.79
CA GLU A 157 -5.82 4.55 -1.64
C GLU A 157 -7.20 4.93 -1.07
N LYS A 158 -7.46 6.23 -0.88
CA LYS A 158 -8.76 6.72 -0.39
C LYS A 158 -9.90 6.52 -1.37
N ASN A 159 -9.67 6.73 -2.66
CA ASN A 159 -10.70 6.46 -3.67
C ASN A 159 -11.08 4.98 -3.71
N ASN A 160 -10.13 4.06 -3.55
CA ASN A 160 -10.41 2.62 -3.48
C ASN A 160 -11.17 2.22 -2.22
N GLU A 161 -10.81 2.77 -1.06
CA GLU A 161 -11.57 2.57 0.18
C GLU A 161 -13.05 2.97 0.01
N LEU A 162 -13.31 4.10 -0.66
CA LEU A 162 -14.68 4.57 -0.96
C LEU A 162 -15.39 3.66 -1.97
N LEU A 163 -14.70 3.24 -3.03
CA LEU A 163 -15.25 2.32 -4.03
C LEU A 163 -15.72 1.00 -3.39
N ILE A 164 -14.90 0.42 -2.51
CA ILE A 164 -15.26 -0.80 -1.76
C ILE A 164 -16.49 -0.56 -0.87
N LYS A 165 -16.57 0.59 -0.18
CA LYS A 165 -17.73 0.95 0.64
C LYS A 165 -19.00 1.08 -0.20
N ASN A 166 -18.93 1.73 -1.36
CA ASN A 166 -20.07 1.92 -2.27
C ASN A 166 -20.61 0.59 -2.80
N HIS A 167 -19.74 -0.37 -3.11
CA HIS A 167 -20.17 -1.73 -3.46
C HIS A 167 -20.83 -2.46 -2.29
N GLY A 168 -20.36 -2.22 -1.06
CA GLY A 168 -20.97 -2.76 0.15
C GLY A 168 -22.35 -2.18 0.49
N THR A 169 -22.62 -0.92 0.13
CA THR A 169 -23.91 -0.26 0.42
C THR A 169 -25.02 -0.62 -0.57
N HIS A 170 -24.67 -1.12 -1.76
CA HIS A 170 -25.63 -1.54 -2.78
C HIS A 170 -25.43 -3.02 -3.13
N PRO A 171 -26.12 -3.96 -2.46
CA PRO A 171 -26.20 -5.33 -2.95
C PRO A 171 -26.73 -5.29 -4.39
N THR A 172 -25.97 -5.83 -5.33
CA THR A 172 -26.36 -5.93 -6.74
C THR A 172 -27.61 -6.82 -6.83
N GLY A 173 -28.79 -6.21 -6.74
CA GLY A 173 -30.05 -6.94 -6.61
C GLY A 173 -31.29 -6.10 -6.22
N SER A 174 -31.23 -4.77 -6.24
CA SER A 174 -32.48 -3.99 -6.22
C SER A 174 -33.20 -4.19 -7.56
N LYS A 175 -34.22 -5.06 -7.54
CA LYS A 175 -35.17 -5.33 -8.63
C LYS A 175 -35.47 -4.08 -9.45
N ALA A 176 -35.43 -4.21 -10.77
CA ALA A 176 -36.06 -3.24 -11.67
C ALA A 176 -37.50 -2.98 -11.19
N PHE A 177 -37.86 -1.71 -11.02
CA PHE A 177 -39.24 -1.31 -10.83
C PHE A 177 -40.06 -1.89 -11.98
N PRO A 178 -41.21 -2.55 -11.74
CA PRO A 178 -42.08 -2.90 -12.85
C PRO A 178 -42.60 -1.60 -13.46
N GLU A 179 -42.25 -1.40 -14.72
CA GLU A 179 -42.76 -0.37 -15.61
C GLU A 179 -44.27 -0.60 -15.79
N VAL A 180 -45.09 0.12 -15.02
CA VAL A 180 -46.56 0.12 -15.20
C VAL A 180 -46.94 1.37 -15.99
N ASN A 181 -47.04 1.21 -17.31
CA ASN A 181 -47.74 2.14 -18.18
C ASN A 181 -49.24 2.11 -17.81
N ALA A 182 -49.70 3.05 -16.99
CA ALA A 182 -51.11 3.34 -16.80
C ALA A 182 -51.46 4.59 -17.63
N ASN A 183 -51.88 4.37 -18.87
CA ASN A 183 -52.52 5.40 -19.69
C ASN A 183 -53.86 5.76 -19.06
N ASN A 184 -53.92 6.90 -18.38
CA ASN A 184 -55.18 7.52 -17.99
C ASN A 184 -55.79 8.19 -19.22
N VAL A 185 -56.88 7.63 -19.75
CA VAL A 185 -57.74 8.31 -20.73
C VAL A 185 -59.14 8.38 -20.14
N GLU A 186 -59.51 9.56 -19.64
CA GLU A 186 -60.90 9.93 -19.39
C GLU A 186 -61.39 10.79 -20.56
N TYR A 187 -62.44 10.35 -21.27
CA TYR A 187 -63.81 10.87 -21.12
C TYR A 187 -64.68 10.67 -22.39
N HIS A 188 -65.96 10.33 -22.12
CA HIS A 188 -67.20 10.54 -22.89
C HIS A 188 -67.60 9.60 -24.05
N GLY A 189 -68.72 8.88 -23.84
CA GLY A 189 -69.90 9.08 -24.68
C GLY A 189 -70.53 7.88 -25.43
N SER A 190 -71.70 7.45 -24.94
CA SER A 190 -72.89 7.07 -25.74
C SER A 190 -72.95 5.72 -26.48
N GLY A 191 -74.05 4.97 -26.25
CA GLY A 191 -74.71 4.24 -27.35
C GLY A 191 -74.93 2.73 -27.22
N ARG A 192 -76.08 2.35 -26.63
CA ARG A 192 -77.02 1.27 -27.04
C ARG A 192 -76.52 0.12 -27.95
N GLY A 193 -76.64 -1.12 -27.45
CA GLY A 193 -77.47 -2.15 -28.11
C GLY A 193 -76.83 -3.40 -28.73
N ARG A 194 -77.42 -4.55 -28.33
CA ARG A 194 -77.72 -5.79 -29.09
C ARG A 194 -76.59 -6.72 -29.57
N ASN A 195 -76.67 -7.96 -29.04
CA ASN A 195 -76.53 -9.27 -29.68
C ASN A 195 -75.64 -9.42 -30.93
N ARG A 196 -74.72 -10.39 -30.87
CA ARG A 196 -74.69 -11.56 -31.78
C ARG A 196 -73.64 -12.57 -31.30
N GLY A 197 -74.10 -13.76 -30.93
CA GLY A 197 -73.24 -14.92 -30.81
C GLY A 197 -72.80 -15.41 -32.19
N HIS A 198 -71.71 -16.16 -32.21
CA HIS A 198 -71.45 -17.19 -33.21
C HIS A 198 -70.54 -18.24 -32.60
N GLY A 199 -71.13 -19.39 -32.24
CA GLY A 199 -70.41 -20.65 -32.33
C GLY A 199 -70.37 -21.10 -33.80
N SER A 200 -69.31 -21.82 -34.15
CA SER A 200 -69.39 -22.84 -35.19
C SER A 200 -68.30 -23.87 -34.93
N ASP A 201 -68.76 -25.05 -34.48
CA ASP A 201 -68.08 -26.32 -34.59
C ASP A 201 -67.76 -26.68 -36.05
N ASN A 202 -66.71 -27.51 -36.22
CA ASN A 202 -66.50 -28.60 -37.18
C ASN A 202 -64.97 -28.88 -37.20
N GLY A 203 -64.40 -30.01 -36.80
CA GLY A 203 -64.88 -31.38 -36.69
C GLY A 203 -64.05 -32.29 -37.61
N ARG A 204 -63.49 -33.39 -37.06
CA ARG A 204 -62.94 -34.61 -37.71
C ARG A 204 -61.50 -34.48 -38.23
N GLY A 205 -60.51 -35.33 -37.91
CA GLY A 205 -60.48 -36.70 -37.38
C GLY A 205 -59.75 -37.64 -38.38
N TYR A 206 -58.84 -38.47 -37.86
CA TYR A 206 -58.30 -39.77 -38.36
C TYR A 206 -56.78 -39.93 -38.55
N ASP A 207 -56.22 -40.63 -37.57
CA ASP A 207 -55.29 -41.77 -37.60
C ASP A 207 -54.41 -42.07 -38.83
N ARG A 208 -53.14 -42.40 -38.54
CA ARG A 208 -52.56 -43.74 -38.81
C ARG A 208 -51.23 -43.95 -38.09
N ASN A 209 -51.25 -44.88 -37.13
CA ASN A 209 -50.11 -45.71 -36.71
C ASN A 209 -49.43 -46.35 -37.94
N HIS A 210 -48.11 -46.56 -37.88
CA HIS A 210 -47.48 -47.86 -38.13
C HIS A 210 -46.12 -47.97 -37.42
N ASN A 211 -45.92 -49.16 -36.88
CA ASN A 211 -44.90 -49.60 -35.94
C ASN A 211 -43.85 -50.46 -36.68
N ARG A 212 -42.78 -50.86 -35.96
CA ARG A 212 -41.75 -51.90 -36.28
C ARG A 212 -40.52 -51.40 -37.06
N GLY A 213 -39.29 -51.77 -36.73
CA GLY A 213 -38.74 -52.72 -35.75
C GLY A 213 -37.20 -52.52 -35.70
N SER A 214 -36.58 -52.70 -34.54
CA SER A 214 -35.88 -53.93 -34.11
C SER A 214 -34.59 -54.23 -34.89
N GLY A 215 -33.47 -54.18 -34.16
CA GLY A 215 -32.15 -54.64 -34.62
C GLY A 215 -31.15 -54.62 -33.46
N ASN A 216 -31.14 -55.70 -32.67
CA ASN A 216 -30.28 -55.96 -31.52
C ASN A 216 -29.13 -56.91 -31.91
N SER A 217 -27.88 -56.62 -31.55
CA SER A 217 -26.79 -57.57 -31.26
C SER A 217 -25.53 -56.77 -30.88
N ARG A 218 -25.14 -56.65 -29.60
CA ARG A 218 -24.35 -57.55 -28.73
C ARG A 218 -22.87 -57.76 -29.13
N ASN A 219 -22.02 -57.47 -28.13
CA ASN A 219 -20.68 -58.00 -27.83
C ASN A 219 -19.51 -57.51 -28.70
N LEU A 220 -18.29 -57.19 -28.23
CA LEU A 220 -17.52 -57.36 -26.98
C LEU A 220 -16.32 -56.38 -27.07
N GLY A 221 -15.81 -55.84 -25.95
CA GLY A 221 -14.50 -55.15 -25.99
C GLY A 221 -14.17 -54.29 -24.77
N ARG A 222 -13.50 -54.88 -23.79
CA ARG A 222 -12.91 -54.24 -22.60
C ARG A 222 -11.94 -53.11 -22.97
N SER A 223 -11.93 -52.03 -22.20
CA SER A 223 -10.74 -51.63 -21.42
C SER A 223 -11.07 -50.53 -20.40
N ARG A 224 -10.69 -50.82 -19.16
CA ARG A 224 -10.75 -49.96 -17.97
C ARG A 224 -9.69 -48.87 -18.07
N GLY A 225 -10.09 -47.61 -17.91
CA GLY A 225 -9.20 -46.50 -17.54
C GLY A 225 -9.58 -45.99 -16.14
N PRO A 226 -8.63 -45.79 -15.21
CA PRO A 226 -8.95 -45.46 -13.83
C PRO A 226 -9.37 -43.99 -13.66
N SER A 227 -10.43 -43.81 -12.87
CA SER A 227 -10.95 -42.55 -12.39
C SER A 227 -10.00 -41.88 -11.41
N PHE A 228 -9.53 -40.67 -11.72
CA PHE A 228 -9.02 -39.75 -10.69
C PHE A 228 -10.17 -38.86 -10.21
N LYS A 229 -10.68 -39.18 -9.02
CA LYS A 229 -11.55 -38.29 -8.25
C LYS A 229 -10.74 -37.04 -7.88
N ARG A 230 -11.17 -35.88 -8.39
CA ARG A 230 -10.73 -34.57 -7.90
C ARG A 230 -11.12 -34.47 -6.43
N GLY A 231 -10.12 -34.44 -5.55
CA GLY A 231 -10.29 -34.07 -4.16
C GLY A 231 -10.81 -32.64 -4.06
N HIS A 232 -11.78 -32.43 -3.17
CA HIS A 232 -12.22 -31.13 -2.73
C HIS A 232 -11.01 -30.32 -2.25
N GLY A 233 -10.62 -29.32 -3.03
CA GLY A 233 -9.78 -28.24 -2.55
C GLY A 233 -10.57 -27.47 -1.49
N TYR A 234 -10.04 -27.49 -0.27
CA TYR A 234 -10.33 -26.45 0.72
C TYR A 234 -10.10 -25.10 0.02
N SER A 235 -11.19 -24.35 -0.19
CA SER A 235 -11.11 -22.94 -0.47
C SER A 235 -10.52 -22.28 0.77
N GLY A 236 -9.19 -22.17 0.80
CA GLY A 236 -8.53 -21.15 1.58
C GLY A 236 -9.11 -19.83 1.12
N SER A 237 -10.04 -19.29 1.90
CA SER A 237 -10.60 -17.97 1.73
C SER A 237 -9.46 -16.98 1.94
N SER A 238 -8.68 -16.76 0.87
CA SER A 238 -7.79 -15.63 0.79
C SER A 238 -8.68 -14.41 0.88
N ASN A 239 -8.67 -13.76 2.04
CA ASN A 239 -9.17 -12.42 2.23
C ASN A 239 -8.39 -11.51 1.28
N TYR A 240 -8.81 -11.45 0.03
CA TYR A 240 -8.50 -10.36 -0.88
C TYR A 240 -9.22 -9.12 -0.34
N LYS A 241 -8.65 -8.55 0.73
CA LYS A 241 -8.84 -7.14 1.03
C LYS A 241 -8.27 -6.41 -0.18
N GLY A 242 -9.12 -5.66 -0.88
CA GLY A 242 -8.76 -4.81 -2.00
C GLY A 242 -7.74 -3.75 -1.57
N LYS A 243 -6.49 -4.16 -1.44
CA LYS A 243 -5.36 -3.27 -1.33
C LYS A 243 -4.73 -3.18 -2.71
N ILE A 244 -4.65 -1.94 -3.19
CA ILE A 244 -3.82 -1.54 -4.32
C ILE A 244 -2.30 -1.66 -3.98
N ILE A 245 -1.99 -2.14 -2.77
CA ILE A 245 -0.71 -2.05 -2.05
C ILE A 245 -0.37 -3.40 -1.42
#